data_AF-A0A1W2HBR9-F1
#
_entry.id   AF-A0A1W2HBR9-F1
#
_cell.length_a   1.000
_cell.length_b   1.000
_cell.length_c   1.000
_cell.angle_alpha   90.00
_cell.angle_beta   90.00
_cell.angle_gamma   90.00
#
_symmetry.space_group_name_H-M   'P 1'
#
loop_
_entity.id
_entity.type
_entity.pdbx_description
1 polymer ?
#
loop_
_entity_poly.entity_id
_entity_poly.type
_entity_poly.pdbx_seq_one_letter_code
_entity_poly.pdbx_strand_id
1 'polypeptide(L)'
;MNISINLFLAICIRLLLVQEDIKITYINTSPIEKSEWTYFKKTASDNTDRAEKILKDVEAGLRAYAKKKGASTIEIYIIDQQHGELPTESQYGKKGFVEILFSLKSYS
;
A
#
# COMPACT_ATOMS: atom_id res chain seq x y z
N MET A 1 -4.75 44.05 -22.39
CA MET A 1 -5.65 43.68 -21.27
C MET A 1 -5.70 42.16 -21.08
N ASN A 2 -4.54 41.46 -21.08
CA ASN A 2 -4.46 39.97 -21.12
C ASN A 2 -3.61 39.35 -19.99
N ILE A 3 -3.04 40.18 -19.11
CA ILE A 3 -2.11 39.72 -18.07
C ILE A 3 -2.88 39.15 -16.86
N SER A 4 -4.04 39.74 -16.53
CA SER A 4 -4.86 39.35 -15.38
C SER A 4 -5.51 37.96 -15.52
N ILE A 5 -5.85 37.55 -16.74
CA ILE A 5 -6.47 36.23 -17.02
C ILE A 5 -5.44 35.11 -16.91
N ASN A 6 -4.21 35.34 -17.39
CA ASN A 6 -3.13 34.36 -17.29
C ASN A 6 -2.69 34.11 -15.83
N LEU A 7 -2.74 35.14 -14.99
CA LEU A 7 -2.40 35.02 -13.57
C LEU A 7 -3.47 34.22 -12.79
N PHE A 8 -4.75 34.45 -13.09
CA PHE A 8 -5.85 33.72 -12.45
C PHE A 8 -5.86 32.24 -12.83
N LEU A 9 -5.58 31.93 -14.10
CA LEU A 9 -5.49 30.55 -14.60
C LEU A 9 -4.31 29.80 -13.96
N ALA A 10 -3.16 30.45 -13.79
CA ALA A 10 -1.99 29.86 -13.13
C ALA A 10 -2.23 29.53 -11.65
N ILE A 11 -3.04 30.33 -10.95
CA ILE A 11 -3.40 30.09 -9.54
C ILE A 11 -4.35 28.88 -9.42
N CYS A 12 -5.34 28.76 -10.30
CA CYS A 12 -6.25 27.60 -10.34
C CYS A 12 -5.52 26.28 -10.65
N ILE A 13 -4.50 26.32 -11.52
CA ILE A 13 -3.69 25.14 -11.86
C ILE A 13 -2.80 24.70 -10.68
N ARG A 14 -2.25 25.64 -9.89
CA ARG A 14 -1.45 25.31 -8.70
C ARG A 14 -2.29 24.73 -7.56
N LEU A 15 -3.55 25.15 -7.41
CA LEU A 15 -4.49 24.54 -6.46
C LEU A 15 -4.85 23.09 -6.78
N LEU A 16 -4.68 22.65 -8.04
CA LEU A 16 -5.00 21.30 -8.50
C LEU A 16 -3.87 20.27 -8.29
N LEU A 17 -2.69 20.71 -7.86
CA LEU A 17 -1.47 19.88 -7.83
C LEU A 17 -0.96 19.49 -6.45
N VAL A 18 -1.68 19.82 -5.38
CA VAL A 18 -1.43 19.21 -4.07
C VAL A 18 -2.06 17.81 -4.07
N GLN A 19 -1.43 16.86 -4.76
CA GLN A 19 -1.68 15.45 -4.47
C GLN A 19 -1.02 15.16 -3.13
N GLU A 20 -1.83 15.10 -2.06
CA GLU A 20 -1.37 14.51 -0.81
C GLU A 20 -0.90 13.08 -1.11
N ASP A 21 0.38 12.81 -0.86
CA ASP A 21 0.91 11.46 -0.99
C ASP A 21 0.29 10.59 0.10
N ILE A 22 -0.12 9.38 -0.26
CA ILE A 22 -0.79 8.47 0.66
C ILE A 22 0.25 7.97 1.65
N LYS A 23 0.05 8.24 2.93
CA LYS A 23 0.95 7.81 4.00
C LYS A 23 0.70 6.35 4.33
N ILE A 24 1.75 5.52 4.33
CA ILE A 24 1.69 4.15 4.85
C ILE A 24 2.31 4.16 6.25
N THR A 25 1.58 3.62 7.22
CA THR A 25 2.03 3.47 8.60
C THR A 25 1.98 2.00 9.00
N TYR A 26 3.10 1.48 9.48
CA TYR A 26 3.17 0.13 10.04
C TYR A 26 2.84 0.17 11.54
N ILE A 27 1.90 -0.66 11.96
CA ILE A 27 1.58 -0.83 13.37
C ILE A 27 2.15 -2.17 13.86
N ASN A 28 2.68 -2.17 15.09
CA ASN A 28 3.33 -3.35 15.67
C ASN A 28 2.40 -4.16 16.59
N THR A 29 1.26 -3.58 16.97
CA THR A 29 0.28 -4.21 17.86
C THR A 29 -0.92 -4.65 17.05
N SER A 30 -1.42 -5.86 17.32
CA SER A 30 -2.63 -6.35 16.68
C SER A 30 -3.82 -5.43 17.00
N PRO A 31 -4.62 -5.02 16.01
CA PRO A 31 -5.74 -4.12 16.24
C PRO A 31 -6.82 -4.81 17.08
N ILE A 32 -7.30 -4.09 18.11
CA ILE A 32 -8.34 -4.58 19.03
C ILE A 32 -9.68 -4.70 18.30
N GLU A 33 -10.03 -3.71 17.49
CA GLU A 33 -11.27 -3.68 16.71
C GLU A 33 -11.04 -4.17 15.28
N LYS A 34 -11.25 -5.47 15.04
CA LYS A 34 -11.03 -6.09 13.72
C LYS A 34 -12.03 -5.65 12.64
N SER A 35 -13.16 -5.04 13.00
CA SER A 35 -14.22 -4.63 12.06
C SER A 35 -13.79 -3.52 11.09
N GLU A 36 -12.81 -2.69 11.47
CA GLU A 36 -12.28 -1.64 10.61
C GLU A 36 -11.12 -2.11 9.70
N TRP A 37 -10.70 -3.36 9.88
CA TRP A 37 -9.52 -3.91 9.23
C TRP A 37 -9.91 -4.90 8.15
N THR A 38 -9.28 -4.75 6.99
CA THR A 38 -9.45 -5.67 5.86
C THR A 38 -8.28 -6.63 5.81
N TYR A 39 -8.58 -7.92 5.74
CA TYR A 39 -7.58 -8.96 5.55
C TYR A 39 -7.12 -9.03 4.10
N PHE A 40 -5.82 -9.18 3.90
CA PHE A 40 -5.24 -9.38 2.58
C PHE A 40 -4.03 -10.30 2.64
N LYS A 41 -3.97 -11.26 1.72
CA LYS A 41 -2.82 -12.15 1.53
C LYS A 41 -2.36 -12.13 0.09
N LYS A 42 -1.07 -11.91 -0.12
CA LYS A 42 -0.43 -12.03 -1.43
C LYS A 42 0.65 -13.09 -1.38
N THR A 43 0.54 -14.06 -2.28
CA THR A 43 1.57 -15.07 -2.51
C THR A 43 2.39 -14.64 -3.72
N ALA A 44 3.69 -14.90 -3.68
CA ALA A 44 4.58 -14.66 -4.80
C ALA A 44 4.21 -15.47 -6.05
N SER A 45 4.58 -14.95 -7.21
CA SER A 45 4.43 -15.67 -8.47
C SER A 45 5.48 -16.78 -8.60
N ASP A 46 6.69 -16.56 -8.06
CA ASP A 46 7.82 -17.49 -8.10
C ASP A 46 8.40 -17.78 -6.70
N ASN A 47 9.33 -18.74 -6.64
CA ASN A 47 9.98 -19.18 -5.40
C ASN A 47 11.22 -18.35 -5.02
N THR A 48 11.58 -17.35 -5.84
CA THR A 48 12.71 -16.45 -5.59
C THR A 48 12.30 -15.15 -4.92
N ASP A 49 11.02 -14.81 -5.02
CA ASP A 49 10.46 -13.59 -4.48
C ASP A 49 10.46 -13.60 -2.96
N ARG A 50 11.15 -12.60 -2.41
CA ARG A 50 11.21 -12.36 -0.98
C ARG A 50 9.99 -11.57 -0.50
N ALA A 51 9.58 -11.81 0.75
CA ALA A 51 8.51 -11.09 1.42
C ALA A 51 8.58 -9.57 1.25
N GLU A 52 9.77 -8.95 1.29
CA GLU A 52 9.92 -7.49 1.15
C GLU A 52 9.52 -6.98 -0.23
N LYS A 53 9.82 -7.74 -1.29
CA LYS A 53 9.39 -7.40 -2.65
C LYS A 53 7.87 -7.55 -2.77
N ILE A 54 7.33 -8.65 -2.25
CA ILE A 54 5.89 -8.92 -2.24
C ILE A 54 5.17 -7.77 -1.51
N LEU A 55 5.65 -7.38 -0.33
CA LEU A 55 5.10 -6.29 0.47
C LEU A 55 5.10 -4.96 -0.28
N LYS A 56 6.19 -4.60 -0.97
CA LYS A 56 6.23 -3.39 -1.81
C LYS A 56 5.18 -3.39 -2.92
N ASP A 57 4.95 -4.54 -3.55
CA ASP A 57 3.89 -4.64 -4.55
C ASP A 57 2.50 -4.51 -3.92
N VAL A 58 2.31 -5.04 -2.70
CA VAL A 58 1.08 -4.85 -1.94
C VAL A 58 0.88 -3.37 -1.61
N GLU A 59 1.91 -2.67 -1.12
CA GLU A 59 1.87 -1.25 -0.84
C GLU A 59 1.47 -0.42 -2.06
N ALA A 60 2.04 -0.70 -3.24
CA ALA A 60 1.70 -0.02 -4.48
C ALA A 60 0.22 -0.22 -4.84
N GLY A 61 -0.28 -1.47 -4.72
CA GLY A 61 -1.69 -1.78 -4.94
C GLY A 61 -2.61 -1.08 -3.94
N LEU A 62 -2.23 -1.05 -2.66
CA LEU A 62 -2.96 -0.39 -1.59
C LEU A 62 -3.00 1.13 -1.77
N ARG A 63 -1.90 1.76 -2.21
CA ARG A 63 -1.90 3.20 -2.56
C ARG A 63 -2.89 3.51 -3.68
N ALA A 64 -2.90 2.70 -4.74
CA ALA A 64 -3.87 2.87 -5.82
C ALA A 64 -5.31 2.67 -5.33
N TYR A 65 -5.53 1.72 -4.42
CA TYR A 65 -6.84 1.47 -3.80
C TYR A 65 -7.29 2.62 -2.89
N ALA A 66 -6.41 3.09 -2.00
CA ALA A 66 -6.65 4.22 -1.11
C ALA A 66 -6.95 5.51 -1.89
N LYS A 67 -6.22 5.76 -2.98
CA LYS A 67 -6.48 6.90 -3.88
C LYS A 67 -7.89 6.86 -4.46
N LYS A 68 -8.34 5.69 -4.91
CA LYS A 68 -9.72 5.49 -5.42
C LYS A 68 -10.78 5.67 -4.33
N LYS A 69 -10.42 5.45 -3.07
CA LYS A 69 -11.31 5.57 -1.91
C LYS A 69 -11.28 6.94 -1.23
N GLY A 70 -10.40 7.85 -1.68
CA GLY A 70 -10.23 9.16 -1.02
C GLY A 70 -9.62 9.05 0.38
N ALA A 71 -8.83 8.01 0.64
CA ALA A 71 -8.09 7.85 1.89
C ALA A 71 -6.72 8.52 1.77
N SER A 72 -6.25 9.13 2.86
CA SER A 72 -4.94 9.79 2.93
C SER A 72 -3.89 8.92 3.64
N THR A 73 -4.34 7.98 4.49
CA THR A 73 -3.47 7.10 5.25
C THR A 73 -3.90 5.64 5.14
N ILE A 74 -2.91 4.75 5.08
CA ILE A 74 -3.07 3.31 5.13
C ILE A 74 -2.31 2.82 6.36
N GLU A 75 -2.99 2.14 7.26
CA GLU A 75 -2.34 1.44 8.36
C GLU A 75 -2.19 -0.03 8.00
N ILE A 76 -1.01 -0.61 8.23
CA ILE A 76 -0.71 -1.99 7.93
C ILE A 76 -0.23 -2.69 9.19
N TYR A 77 -0.87 -3.81 9.52
CA TYR A 77 -0.39 -4.78 10.49
C TYR A 77 0.01 -6.04 9.75
N ILE A 78 1.28 -6.44 9.85
CA ILE A 78 1.77 -7.68 9.27
C ILE A 78 1.42 -8.82 10.22
N ILE A 79 0.57 -9.75 9.76
CA ILE A 79 0.21 -10.95 10.51
C ILE A 79 1.36 -11.96 10.39
N ASP A 80 1.77 -12.24 9.16
CA ASP A 80 2.79 -13.23 8.85
C ASP A 80 3.44 -12.93 7.50
N GLN A 81 4.67 -13.40 7.33
CA GLN A 81 5.40 -13.31 6.08
C GLN A 81 6.41 -14.44 5.93
N GLN A 82 6.54 -14.94 4.72
CA GLN A 82 7.52 -15.96 4.37
C GLN A 82 8.28 -15.55 3.10
N HIS A 83 9.59 -15.76 3.09
CA HIS A 83 10.37 -15.63 1.86
C HIS A 83 10.18 -16.86 0.97
N GLY A 84 10.32 -16.66 -0.35
CA GLY A 84 10.46 -17.79 -1.26
C GLY A 84 11.68 -18.64 -0.90
N GLU A 85 11.51 -19.95 -1.00
CA GLU A 85 12.55 -20.95 -0.80
C GLU A 85 12.80 -21.64 -2.14
N LEU A 86 14.05 -21.58 -2.62
CA LEU A 86 14.44 -22.28 -3.83
C LEU A 86 14.32 -23.80 -3.63
N PRO A 87 13.85 -24.55 -4.65
CA PRO A 87 13.89 -25.99 -4.60
C PRO A 87 15.33 -26.48 -4.50
N THR A 88 15.53 -27.51 -3.69
CA THR A 88 16.80 -28.26 -3.64
C THR A 88 16.55 -29.64 -4.26
N GLU A 89 17.61 -30.42 -4.47
CA GLU A 89 17.50 -31.77 -5.05
C GLU A 89 16.59 -32.70 -4.23
N SER A 90 16.40 -32.42 -2.94
CA SER A 90 15.60 -33.24 -2.03
C SER A 90 14.32 -32.57 -1.50
N GLN A 91 14.05 -31.31 -1.86
CA GLN A 91 12.91 -30.57 -1.32
C GLN A 91 12.25 -29.69 -2.38
N TYR A 92 10.92 -29.72 -2.41
CA TYR A 92 10.13 -28.77 -3.19
C TYR A 92 10.31 -27.36 -2.62
N GLY A 93 10.62 -26.41 -3.50
CA GLY A 93 10.70 -25.00 -3.14
C GLY A 93 9.34 -24.48 -2.70
N LYS A 94 9.34 -23.38 -1.96
CA LYS A 94 8.13 -22.72 -1.46
C LYS A 94 8.02 -21.32 -2.01
N LYS A 95 6.79 -20.88 -2.25
CA LYS A 95 6.50 -19.50 -2.62
C LYS A 95 6.49 -18.65 -1.38
N GLY A 96 7.10 -17.47 -1.46
CA GLY A 96 6.96 -16.47 -0.42
C GLY A 96 5.53 -15.93 -0.35
N PHE A 97 5.15 -15.38 0.79
CA PHE A 97 3.89 -14.68 0.93
C PHE A 97 4.00 -13.55 1.96
N VAL A 98 3.03 -12.66 1.91
CA VAL A 98 2.78 -11.61 2.90
C VAL A 98 1.30 -11.62 3.24
N GLU A 99 1.01 -11.67 4.53
CA GLU A 99 -0.33 -11.69 5.11
C GLU A 99 -0.49 -10.49 6.04
N ILE A 100 -1.46 -9.64 5.74
CA ILE A 100 -1.66 -8.36 6.43
C ILE A 100 -3.12 -8.15 6.81
N LEU A 101 -3.32 -7.31 7.82
CA LEU A 101 -4.50 -6.50 7.98
C LEU A 101 -4.16 -5.08 7.54
N PHE A 102 -5.07 -4.43 6.83
CA PHE A 102 -4.95 -3.00 6.55
C PHE A 102 -6.23 -2.24 6.87
N SER A 103 -6.10 -0.98 7.26
CA SER A 103 -7.20 -0.03 7.43
C SER A 103 -6.94 1.20 6.56
N LEU A 104 -8.02 1.86 6.12
CA LEU A 104 -7.94 3.12 5.39
C LEU A 104 -8.47 4.23 6.28
N LYS A 105 -7.70 5.31 6.40
CA LYS A 105 -8.08 6.50 7.18
C LYS A 105 -8.06 7.72 6.26
N SER A 106 -9.11 8.54 6.35
CA SER A 106 -9.17 9.87 5.71
C SER A 106 -8.79 10.92 6.76
N TYR A 107 -8.21 12.04 6.32
CA TYR A 107 -8.11 13.21 7.20
C TYR A 107 -9.53 13.64 7.59
N SER A 108 -9.82 13.60 8.89
CA SER A 108 -10.99 14.21 9.51
C SER A 108 -10.76 15.69 9.74
#